data_AF-A0A1E3PNF8-F1
#
_entry.id   AF-A0A1E3PNF8-F1
#
_cell.length_a   1.000
_cell.length_b   1.000
_cell.length_c   1.000
_cell.angle_alpha   90.00
_cell.angle_beta   90.00
_cell.angle_gamma   90.00
#
_symmetry.space_group_name_H-M   'P 1'
#
loop_
_entity.id
_entity.type
_entity.pdbx_description
1 polymer ?
#
loop_
_entity_poly.entity_id
_entity_poly.type
_entity_poly.pdbx_seq_one_letter_code
_entity_poly.pdbx_strand_id
1 'polypeptide(L)'
;MLALRRNVYSQVSILSRGARFFTTSLVSSNASKTSKDNAATNISNSAPEFIAPEFIAPEFIKKFSAGETYDPSDLKLTTFDRPAEYRVDKFIKTGKDPIHLWKDRVALSQFIHPDGRIQPKDLNSVRQKTQRRIAKAVKRSRAAGLLPYFHRAPELLPIEKKRSSIY
;
A
#
# COMPACT_ATOMS: atom_id res chain seq x y z
N MET A 1 46.87 -59.08 13.34
CA MET A 1 45.92 -60.02 13.97
C MET A 1 45.33 -59.39 15.23
N LEU A 2 44.10 -58.87 15.15
CA LEU A 2 43.09 -58.93 16.21
C LEU A 2 41.75 -58.50 15.61
N ALA A 3 40.74 -59.28 15.89
CA ALA A 3 39.53 -59.43 15.11
C ALA A 3 38.37 -58.54 15.63
N LEU A 4 37.53 -58.13 14.67
CA LEU A 4 36.06 -58.10 14.71
C LEU A 4 35.35 -57.56 15.97
N ARG A 5 34.45 -56.59 15.75
CA ARG A 5 32.99 -56.79 15.92
C ARG A 5 32.17 -55.71 15.23
N ARG A 6 31.06 -56.16 14.66
CA ARG A 6 30.10 -55.45 13.80
C ARG A 6 29.01 -54.76 14.62
N ASN A 7 28.59 -53.60 14.15
CA ASN A 7 27.21 -53.10 13.94
C ASN A 7 26.09 -53.56 14.90
N VAL A 8 25.44 -52.66 15.66
CA VAL A 8 24.04 -52.81 16.14
C VAL A 8 23.39 -51.43 16.50
N TYR A 9 22.41 -50.96 15.70
CA TYR A 9 21.20 -50.15 16.03
C TYR A 9 21.40 -48.70 16.58
N SER A 10 20.59 -47.68 16.26
CA SER A 10 19.12 -47.62 16.24
C SER A 10 18.60 -46.44 15.40
N GLN A 11 17.68 -46.73 14.49
CA GLN A 11 16.76 -45.78 13.86
C GLN A 11 15.81 -45.18 14.90
N VAL A 12 15.56 -43.86 14.92
CA VAL A 12 14.36 -43.30 15.55
C VAL A 12 13.81 -42.11 14.73
N SER A 13 12.77 -42.45 13.96
CA SER A 13 11.60 -41.68 13.50
C SER A 13 11.68 -40.16 13.22
N ILE A 14 11.47 -39.85 11.95
CA ILE A 14 10.89 -38.62 11.43
C ILE A 14 9.47 -38.48 11.99
N LEU A 15 9.23 -37.52 12.89
CA LEU A 15 7.87 -37.11 13.26
C LEU A 15 7.31 -36.16 12.20
N SER A 16 6.62 -36.74 11.23
CA SER A 16 5.55 -36.08 10.49
C SER A 16 4.35 -35.89 11.41
N ARG A 17 3.73 -34.69 11.37
CA ARG A 17 2.29 -34.38 11.47
C ARG A 17 2.04 -33.04 12.16
N GLY A 18 2.24 -31.95 11.41
CA GLY A 18 1.62 -30.66 11.70
C GLY A 18 0.37 -30.48 10.84
N ALA A 19 -0.69 -31.24 11.09
CA ALA A 19 -1.97 -31.06 10.40
C ALA A 19 -2.59 -29.72 10.85
N ARG A 20 -2.69 -28.79 9.91
CA ARG A 20 -3.39 -27.51 10.11
C ARG A 20 -4.89 -27.78 10.07
N PHE A 21 -5.53 -27.78 11.23
CA PHE A 21 -6.99 -27.80 11.32
C PHE A 21 -7.54 -26.43 10.92
N PHE A 22 -7.91 -26.28 9.65
CA PHE A 22 -8.81 -25.22 9.20
C PHE A 22 -10.24 -25.70 9.48
N THR A 23 -10.85 -25.22 10.56
CA THR A 23 -12.30 -25.38 10.76
C THR A 23 -13.00 -24.26 9.99
N THR A 24 -13.77 -24.62 8.96
CA THR A 24 -14.72 -23.70 8.35
C THR A 24 -16.03 -23.83 9.13
N SER A 25 -16.35 -22.85 9.98
CA SER A 25 -17.73 -22.73 10.47
C SER A 25 -18.54 -22.01 9.39
N LEU A 26 -19.52 -22.71 8.84
CA LEU A 26 -20.57 -22.14 8.00
C LEU A 26 -21.41 -21.20 8.88
N VAL A 27 -21.17 -19.90 8.78
CA VAL A 27 -22.11 -18.89 9.30
C VAL A 27 -23.23 -18.75 8.29
N SER A 28 -24.41 -19.26 8.66
CA SER A 28 -25.67 -19.07 7.95
C SER A 28 -25.99 -17.58 7.90
N SER A 29 -26.01 -16.99 6.71
CA SER A 29 -26.53 -15.65 6.50
C SER A 29 -28.06 -15.68 6.60
N ASN A 30 -28.60 -14.86 7.50
CA ASN A 30 -30.02 -14.55 7.48
C ASN A 30 -30.33 -13.80 6.17
N ALA A 31 -30.95 -14.51 5.23
CA ALA A 31 -31.50 -13.95 4.01
C ALA A 31 -32.73 -13.10 4.36
N SER A 32 -32.56 -11.79 4.46
CA SER A 32 -33.68 -10.86 4.41
C SER A 32 -34.21 -10.83 2.97
N LYS A 33 -35.33 -11.53 2.74
CA LYS A 33 -36.19 -11.32 1.58
C LYS A 33 -36.65 -9.86 1.63
N THR A 34 -36.12 -9.00 0.78
CA THR A 34 -36.78 -7.72 0.47
C THR A 34 -37.68 -7.95 -0.72
N SER A 35 -38.96 -7.73 -0.48
CA SER A 35 -40.05 -7.81 -1.42
C SER A 35 -39.81 -6.86 -2.60
N LYS A 36 -40.11 -7.35 -3.80
CA LYS A 36 -40.33 -6.52 -4.98
C LYS A 36 -41.72 -5.87 -4.80
N ASP A 37 -41.79 -4.83 -4.00
CA ASP A 37 -42.99 -4.00 -3.93
C ASP A 37 -42.75 -2.70 -4.69
N ASN A 38 -43.57 -2.52 -5.71
CA ASN A 38 -43.57 -1.38 -6.61
C ASN A 38 -43.81 -0.08 -5.82
N ALA A 39 -42.75 0.67 -5.53
CA ALA A 39 -42.87 2.05 -5.08
C ALA A 39 -43.01 2.98 -6.29
N ALA A 40 -44.09 2.83 -7.04
CA ALA A 40 -44.63 3.92 -7.83
C ALA A 40 -45.10 5.00 -6.84
N THR A 41 -44.25 5.98 -6.56
CA THR A 41 -44.60 7.13 -5.74
C THR A 41 -44.46 8.40 -6.58
N ASN A 42 -45.64 8.90 -6.94
CA ASN A 42 -45.99 10.27 -7.33
C ASN A 42 -44.85 11.23 -7.69
N ILE A 43 -44.77 11.57 -8.97
CA ILE A 43 -44.20 12.85 -9.41
C ILE A 43 -45.20 13.94 -9.02
N SER A 44 -45.19 14.35 -7.74
CA SER A 44 -45.72 15.65 -7.36
C SER A 44 -44.71 16.70 -7.85
N ASN A 45 -45.08 17.39 -8.93
CA ASN A 45 -44.43 18.61 -9.39
C ASN A 45 -44.55 19.69 -8.29
N SER A 46 -43.73 19.58 -7.26
CA SER A 46 -43.38 20.67 -6.36
C SER A 46 -42.22 21.40 -7.03
N ALA A 47 -42.38 22.71 -7.22
CA ALA A 47 -41.33 23.56 -7.77
C ALA A 47 -40.01 23.27 -7.03
N PRO A 48 -38.85 23.24 -7.72
CA PRO A 48 -37.59 22.95 -7.05
C PRO A 48 -37.32 24.08 -6.06
N GLU A 49 -37.53 23.81 -4.76
CA GLU A 49 -36.93 24.63 -3.72
C GLU A 49 -35.43 24.64 -4.01
N PHE A 50 -34.88 25.84 -4.20
CA PHE A 50 -33.46 26.03 -4.49
C PHE A 50 -32.69 25.77 -3.19
N ILE A 51 -32.55 24.48 -2.85
CA ILE A 51 -31.82 24.01 -1.68
C ILE A 51 -30.36 24.44 -1.89
N ALA A 52 -29.83 25.22 -0.96
CA ALA A 52 -28.41 25.59 -0.97
C ALA A 52 -27.59 24.29 -1.14
N PRO A 53 -26.61 24.23 -2.05
CA PRO A 53 -25.95 22.98 -2.38
C PRO A 53 -25.34 22.41 -1.11
N GLU A 54 -25.87 21.28 -0.62
CA GLU A 54 -25.27 20.55 0.48
C GLU A 54 -23.82 20.23 0.11
N PHE A 55 -22.89 20.49 1.04
CA PHE A 55 -21.48 20.22 0.80
C PHE A 55 -21.25 18.70 0.74
N ILE A 56 -21.16 18.17 -0.47
CA ILE A 56 -20.81 16.77 -0.71
C ILE A 56 -19.29 16.63 -0.54
N ALA A 57 -18.85 15.74 0.36
CA ALA A 57 -17.42 15.50 0.54
C ALA A 57 -16.82 14.94 -0.78
N PRO A 58 -15.62 15.39 -1.17
CA PRO A 58 -14.99 15.00 -2.45
C PRO A 58 -14.70 13.50 -2.55
N GLU A 59 -14.77 12.76 -1.45
CA GLU A 59 -14.63 11.31 -1.40
C GLU A 59 -15.81 10.57 -2.04
N PHE A 60 -17.00 11.18 -2.03
CA PHE A 60 -18.22 10.61 -2.63
C PHE A 60 -18.38 10.95 -4.12
N ILE A 61 -17.46 11.73 -4.69
CA ILE A 61 -17.52 12.20 -6.07
C ILE A 61 -16.42 11.52 -6.88
N LYS A 62 -16.81 10.62 -7.79
CA LYS A 62 -15.90 10.07 -8.80
C LYS A 62 -15.39 11.21 -9.69
N LYS A 63 -14.07 11.33 -9.83
CA LYS A 63 -13.43 12.31 -10.71
C LYS A 63 -13.19 11.67 -12.07
N PHE A 64 -13.87 12.19 -13.10
CA PHE A 64 -13.67 11.78 -14.50
C PHE A 64 -12.66 12.70 -15.17
N SER A 65 -11.79 12.14 -16.01
CA SER A 65 -10.95 12.92 -16.91
C SER A 65 -11.78 13.38 -18.11
N ALA A 66 -11.44 14.53 -18.70
CA ALA A 66 -12.12 14.99 -19.91
C ALA A 66 -11.97 13.96 -21.04
N GLY A 67 -13.09 13.50 -21.61
CA GLY A 67 -13.12 12.48 -22.65
C GLY A 67 -13.12 11.03 -22.15
N GLU A 68 -13.15 10.80 -20.84
CA GLU A 68 -13.30 9.46 -20.26
C GLU A 68 -14.75 9.00 -20.37
N THR A 69 -14.98 7.80 -20.94
CA THR A 69 -16.30 7.20 -21.01
C THR A 69 -16.68 6.65 -19.64
N TYR A 70 -17.82 7.08 -19.11
CA TYR A 70 -18.34 6.56 -17.85
C TYR A 70 -19.06 5.21 -18.07
N ASP A 71 -18.96 4.31 -17.09
CA ASP A 71 -19.88 3.19 -16.95
C ASP A 71 -20.93 3.53 -15.85
N PRO A 72 -22.19 3.10 -15.96
CA PRO A 72 -23.18 3.29 -14.89
C PRO A 72 -22.74 2.79 -13.51
N SER A 73 -21.80 1.84 -13.45
CA SER A 73 -21.20 1.36 -12.21
C SER A 73 -20.25 2.36 -11.54
N ASP A 74 -19.64 3.30 -12.27
CA ASP A 74 -18.72 4.31 -11.73
C ASP A 74 -19.40 5.33 -10.81
N LEU A 75 -20.73 5.46 -10.91
CA LEU A 75 -21.54 6.39 -10.11
C LEU A 75 -22.05 5.78 -8.80
N LYS A 76 -21.77 4.50 -8.54
CA LYS A 76 -22.26 3.82 -7.33
C LYS A 76 -21.43 4.21 -6.11
N LEU A 77 -22.10 4.60 -5.03
CA LEU A 77 -21.49 4.94 -3.74
C LEU A 77 -20.75 3.75 -3.08
N THR A 78 -21.03 2.52 -3.49
CA THR A 78 -20.57 1.30 -2.82
C THR A 78 -19.31 0.70 -3.42
N THR A 79 -18.91 1.11 -4.62
CA THR A 79 -17.89 0.41 -5.40
C THR A 79 -16.58 1.18 -5.34
N PHE A 80 -15.90 1.09 -4.20
CA PHE A 80 -14.47 1.41 -4.10
C PHE A 80 -13.62 0.26 -4.64
N ASP A 81 -13.99 -0.29 -5.81
CA ASP A 81 -13.15 -1.24 -6.51
C ASP A 81 -11.98 -0.44 -7.08
N ARG A 82 -10.96 -0.22 -6.25
CA ARG A 82 -9.67 0.21 -6.77
C ARG A 82 -9.26 -0.90 -7.73
N PRO A 83 -9.11 -0.61 -9.04
CA PRO A 83 -8.59 -1.61 -9.94
C PRO A 83 -7.29 -2.11 -9.33
N ALA A 84 -7.07 -3.43 -9.35
CA ALA A 84 -5.82 -4.00 -8.90
C ALA A 84 -4.71 -3.49 -9.84
N GLU A 85 -4.17 -2.31 -9.53
CA GLU A 85 -3.14 -1.70 -10.35
C GLU A 85 -1.97 -2.67 -10.39
N TYR A 86 -1.58 -3.07 -11.60
CA TYR A 86 -0.36 -3.84 -11.79
C TYR A 86 0.82 -2.95 -11.37
N ARG A 87 1.31 -3.19 -10.16
CA ARG A 87 2.40 -2.43 -9.55
C ARG A 87 3.72 -2.74 -10.25
N VAL A 88 4.02 -2.00 -11.31
CA VAL A 88 5.34 -2.00 -11.95
C VAL A 88 6.31 -1.24 -11.06
N ASP A 89 7.47 -1.84 -10.79
CA ASP A 89 8.55 -1.18 -10.05
C ASP A 89 9.03 0.07 -10.81
N LYS A 90 9.03 1.22 -10.12
CA LYS A 90 9.45 2.52 -10.68
C LYS A 90 10.84 2.44 -11.33
N PHE A 91 11.78 1.71 -10.72
CA PHE A 91 13.15 1.61 -11.26
C PHE A 91 13.24 0.77 -12.53
N ILE A 92 12.37 -0.23 -12.68
CA ILE A 92 12.28 -1.02 -13.92
C ILE A 92 11.70 -0.14 -15.03
N LYS A 93 10.62 0.60 -14.75
CA LYS A 93 10.01 1.52 -15.71
C LYS A 93 10.99 2.60 -16.18
N THR A 94 11.81 3.14 -15.28
CA THR A 94 12.80 4.17 -15.60
C THR A 94 14.11 3.62 -16.17
N GLY A 95 14.39 2.32 -16.02
CA GLY A 95 15.66 1.72 -16.46
C GLY A 95 16.89 2.19 -15.67
N LYS A 96 16.69 2.77 -14.47
CA LYS A 96 17.78 3.30 -13.63
C LYS A 96 18.04 2.37 -12.46
N ASP A 97 19.31 2.11 -12.22
CA ASP A 97 19.73 1.25 -11.14
C ASP A 97 19.80 2.01 -9.80
N PRO A 98 19.04 1.58 -8.77
CA PRO A 98 18.93 2.34 -7.51
C PRO A 98 20.24 2.43 -6.72
N ILE A 99 21.20 1.53 -6.95
CA ILE A 99 22.49 1.54 -6.26
C ILE A 99 23.38 2.73 -6.64
N HIS A 100 23.19 3.28 -7.85
CA HIS A 100 23.97 4.40 -8.37
C HIS A 100 23.44 5.75 -7.88
N LEU A 101 22.19 5.81 -7.40
CA LEU A 101 21.54 7.02 -6.87
C LEU A 101 22.02 7.42 -5.46
N TRP A 102 23.16 6.91 -4.99
CA TRP A 102 23.65 7.18 -3.63
C TRP A 102 24.02 8.66 -3.39
N LYS A 103 24.35 9.38 -4.47
CA LYS A 103 24.64 10.83 -4.44
C LYS A 103 23.36 11.67 -4.39
N ASP A 104 22.27 11.16 -4.96
CA ASP A 104 21.00 11.88 -5.09
C ASP A 104 20.15 11.72 -3.83
N ARG A 105 20.50 12.48 -2.79
CA ARG A 105 19.81 12.44 -1.49
C ARG A 105 18.30 12.69 -1.59
N VAL A 106 17.86 13.55 -2.52
CA VAL A 106 16.44 13.87 -2.76
C VAL A 106 15.68 12.65 -3.25
N ALA A 107 16.23 11.94 -4.25
CA ALA A 107 15.62 10.74 -4.79
C ALA A 107 15.52 9.65 -3.72
N LEU A 108 16.57 9.47 -2.91
CA LEU A 108 16.58 8.48 -1.82
C LEU A 108 15.63 8.84 -0.67
N SER A 109 15.44 10.12 -0.38
CA SER A 109 14.59 10.56 0.73
C SER A 109 13.11 10.22 0.55
N GLN A 110 12.67 9.93 -0.68
CA GLN A 110 11.33 9.42 -0.98
C GLN A 110 11.08 8.02 -0.37
N PHE A 111 12.14 7.24 -0.16
CA PHE A 111 12.08 5.86 0.36
C PHE A 111 12.38 5.77 1.87
N ILE A 112 12.32 6.91 2.56
CA ILE A 112 12.63 7.05 3.98
C ILE A 112 11.43 7.70 4.67
N HIS A 113 11.14 7.23 5.87
CA HIS A 113 10.15 7.84 6.74
C HIS A 113 10.61 9.25 7.18
N PRO A 114 9.69 10.12 7.63
CA PRO A 114 10.05 11.44 8.16
C PRO A 114 11.03 11.39 9.33
N ASP A 115 11.06 10.30 10.09
CA ASP A 115 11.97 10.02 11.21
C ASP A 115 13.35 9.49 10.78
N GLY A 116 13.61 9.38 9.48
CA GLY A 116 14.86 8.86 8.96
C GLY A 116 14.96 7.32 8.93
N ARG A 117 13.90 6.54 9.21
CA ARG A 117 13.94 5.08 9.02
C ARG A 117 13.74 4.69 7.55
N ILE A 118 14.44 3.67 7.06
CA ILE A 118 14.23 3.16 5.70
C ILE A 118 12.85 2.49 5.64
N GLN A 119 12.02 2.88 4.68
CA GLN A 119 10.66 2.32 4.55
C GLN A 119 10.68 0.83 4.20
N PRO A 120 9.73 0.03 4.71
CA PRO A 120 9.57 -1.36 4.30
C PRO A 120 9.09 -1.46 2.84
N LYS A 121 9.27 -2.65 2.25
CA LYS A 121 8.89 -2.93 0.87
C LYS A 121 7.39 -2.66 0.60
N ASP A 122 6.55 -2.98 1.58
CA ASP A 122 5.08 -2.97 1.41
C ASP A 122 4.53 -1.57 1.16
N LEU A 123 5.21 -0.53 1.68
CA LEU A 123 4.88 0.87 1.42
C LEU A 123 5.43 1.36 0.07
N ASN A 124 6.59 0.86 -0.37
CA ASN A 124 7.33 1.44 -1.50
C ASN A 124 6.91 0.96 -2.88
N SER A 125 6.02 -0.04 -3.00
CA SER A 125 5.60 -0.61 -4.28
C SER A 125 6.77 -0.95 -5.23
N VAL A 126 7.87 -1.46 -4.68
CA VAL A 126 9.07 -1.90 -5.43
C VAL A 126 9.31 -3.40 -5.26
N ARG A 127 10.08 -3.99 -6.18
CA ARG A 127 10.49 -5.40 -6.05
C ARG A 127 11.48 -5.57 -4.89
N GLN A 128 11.48 -6.74 -4.27
CA GLN A 128 12.37 -7.03 -3.12
C GLN A 128 13.87 -6.87 -3.48
N LYS A 129 14.28 -7.25 -4.69
CA LYS A 129 15.66 -7.06 -5.17
C LYS A 129 16.02 -5.57 -5.25
N THR A 130 15.13 -4.76 -5.82
CA THR A 130 15.26 -3.31 -5.93
C THR A 130 15.33 -2.66 -4.54
N GLN A 131 14.43 -3.03 -3.63
CA GLN A 131 14.42 -2.55 -2.24
C GLN A 131 15.77 -2.79 -1.53
N ARG A 132 16.38 -3.98 -1.69
CA ARG A 132 17.71 -4.26 -1.12
C ARG A 132 18.79 -3.33 -1.70
N ARG A 133 18.70 -2.99 -2.99
CA ARG A 133 19.64 -2.05 -3.64
C ARG A 133 19.41 -0.61 -3.19
N ILE A 134 18.16 -0.18 -3.03
CA ILE A 134 17.79 1.12 -2.42
C ILE A 134 18.38 1.20 -1.02
N ALA A 135 18.17 0.19 -0.18
CA ALA A 135 18.72 0.16 1.18
C ALA A 135 20.26 0.26 1.19
N LYS A 136 20.95 -0.39 0.26
CA LYS A 136 22.41 -0.23 0.08
C LYS A 136 22.78 1.20 -0.31
N ALA A 137 22.06 1.82 -1.24
CA ALA A 137 22.30 3.21 -1.65
C ALA A 137 22.10 4.19 -0.50
N VAL A 138 21.03 4.05 0.29
CA VAL A 138 20.76 4.87 1.48
C VAL A 138 21.89 4.72 2.51
N LYS A 139 22.29 3.48 2.83
CA LYS A 139 23.39 3.23 3.76
C LYS A 139 24.71 3.85 3.28
N ARG A 140 25.01 3.76 1.98
CA ARG A 140 26.19 4.39 1.37
C ARG A 140 26.14 5.91 1.47
N SER A 141 24.98 6.51 1.17
CA SER A 141 24.76 7.95 1.25
C SER A 141 24.94 8.48 2.68
N ARG A 142 24.46 7.75 3.70
CA ARG A 142 24.68 8.06 5.12
C ARG A 142 26.15 7.98 5.53
N ALA A 143 26.83 6.90 5.14
CA ALA A 143 28.25 6.75 5.42
C ALA A 143 29.10 7.86 4.80
N ALA A 144 28.67 8.38 3.64
CA ALA A 144 29.29 9.53 2.99
C ALA A 144 28.88 10.89 3.59
N GLY A 145 27.98 10.94 4.58
CA GLY A 145 27.50 12.17 5.19
C GLY A 145 26.52 12.99 4.34
N LEU A 146 25.98 12.42 3.26
CA LEU A 146 25.08 13.13 2.33
C LEU A 146 23.60 13.14 2.78
N LEU A 147 23.21 12.17 3.61
CA LEU A 147 21.82 11.95 4.01
C LEU A 147 21.72 11.77 5.54
N PRO A 148 20.77 12.44 6.22
CA PRO A 148 20.63 12.35 7.67
C PRO A 148 20.06 11.01 8.16
N TYR A 149 20.27 10.73 9.46
CA TYR A 149 19.76 9.53 10.14
C TYR A 149 18.37 9.71 10.76
N PHE A 150 18.01 10.94 11.16
CA PHE A 150 16.80 11.23 11.96
C PHE A 150 15.70 11.96 11.20
N HIS A 151 15.98 12.41 9.97
CA HIS A 151 15.00 13.10 9.14
C HIS A 151 15.25 12.79 7.66
N ARG A 152 14.37 13.29 6.78
CA ARG A 152 14.56 13.25 5.32
C ARG A 152 15.61 14.27 4.89
N ALA A 153 15.93 14.30 3.58
CA ALA A 153 16.78 15.37 3.05
C ALA A 153 16.16 16.74 3.38
N PRO A 154 16.96 17.75 3.79
CA PRO A 154 16.46 19.05 4.23
C PRO A 154 15.67 19.79 3.14
N GLU A 155 15.98 19.51 1.87
CA GLU A 155 15.28 20.07 0.70
C GLU A 155 13.80 19.69 0.61
N LEU A 156 13.40 18.56 1.23
CA LEU A 156 12.00 18.10 1.23
C LEU A 156 11.26 18.45 2.52
N LEU A 157 11.95 19.06 3.49
CA LEU A 157 11.24 19.55 4.66
C LEU A 157 10.35 20.69 4.21
N PRO A 158 9.09 20.75 4.66
CA PRO A 158 8.30 21.96 4.54
C PRO A 158 9.17 23.07 5.14
N ILE A 159 9.53 24.07 4.33
CA ILE A 159 10.19 25.26 4.85
C ILE A 159 9.16 25.81 5.82
N GLU A 160 9.39 25.60 7.12
CA GLU A 160 8.55 26.18 8.15
C GLU A 160 8.50 27.67 7.85
N LYS A 161 7.30 28.18 7.58
CA LYS A 161 7.02 29.60 7.52
C LYS A 161 7.49 30.12 8.88
N LYS A 162 8.72 30.68 8.94
CA LYS A 162 9.32 31.16 10.18
C LYS A 162 8.23 31.92 10.92
N ARG A 163 7.92 31.46 12.14
CA ARG A 163 7.03 32.15 13.08
C ARG A 163 7.32 33.64 12.94
N SER A 164 6.39 34.36 12.31
CA SER A 164 6.42 35.80 12.23
C SER A 164 6.56 36.31 13.66
N SER A 165 7.63 37.09 13.88
CA SER A 165 7.96 37.89 15.07
C SER A 165 6.82 37.99 16.10
N ILE A 166 7.05 37.40 17.27
CA ILE A 166 6.50 37.88 18.54
C ILE A 166 7.71 37.98 19.48
N TYR A 167 8.53 39.00 19.22
CA TYR A 167 9.37 39.80 20.11
C TYR A 167 9.95 40.92 19.23
#